data_AF-A0AAQ0HH05-F1
#
_entry.id   AF-A0AAQ0HH05-F1
#
_cell.length_a   1.000
_cell.length_b   1.000
_cell.length_c   1.000
_cell.angle_alpha   90.00
_cell.angle_beta   90.00
_cell.angle_gamma   90.00
#
_symmetry.space_group_name_H-M   'P 1'
#
loop_
_entity.id
_entity.type
_entity.pdbx_description
1 polymer ?
#
loop_
_entity_poly.entity_id
_entity_poly.type
_entity_poly.pdbx_seq_one_letter_code
_entity_poly.pdbx_strand_id
1 'polypeptide(L)'
;MADDRRDDLTEWLRPFVATLGDRRRARMCPACVEELIGPGDRKSVQPMAMRSPGIGYDQLHHFIGAALWASAPLEKELCRQADALVGGSDAWLIIDDTALPKKGRASVGVAPQYASALGKNANCQTLVSVTLASGEVPVMIGLRLFLPESWTSDRARMDRAKVPDEARTYRTKPEIALAEIDRVRSAGARFGGILADAGYGLSGPFRQALTERGLMGRGHRSQAEGLLGQPYPDLPGRRARATA
;
A
#
# COMPACT_ATOMS: atom_id res chain seq x y z
N MET A 1 3.58 21.35 23.81
CA MET A 1 4.12 20.67 22.62
C MET A 1 3.70 19.19 22.53
N ALA A 2 3.92 18.33 23.54
CA ALA A 2 3.48 16.93 23.48
C ALA A 2 1.96 16.71 23.69
N ASP A 3 1.29 17.67 24.33
CA ASP A 3 -0.17 17.66 24.55
C ASP A 3 -0.91 18.11 23.28
N ASP A 4 -0.48 19.24 22.72
CA ASP A 4 -0.90 19.81 21.44
C ASP A 4 -0.93 18.79 20.29
N ARG A 5 0.16 18.02 20.11
CA ARG A 5 0.23 16.94 19.10
C ARG A 5 -0.81 15.84 19.30
N ARG A 6 -1.13 15.49 20.55
CA ARG A 6 -2.11 14.44 20.87
C ARG A 6 -3.53 14.92 20.61
N ASP A 7 -3.81 16.18 20.90
CA ASP A 7 -5.09 16.82 20.61
C ASP A 7 -5.31 16.93 19.11
N ASP A 8 -4.31 17.39 18.35
CA ASP A 8 -4.33 17.42 16.88
C ASP A 8 -4.59 16.05 16.26
N LEU A 9 -3.87 15.02 16.75
CA LEU A 9 -4.07 13.64 16.28
C LEU A 9 -5.48 13.14 16.59
N THR A 10 -6.00 13.45 17.78
CA THR A 10 -7.34 13.04 18.20
C THR A 10 -8.41 13.72 17.35
N GLU A 11 -8.24 14.99 17.04
CA GLU A 11 -9.11 15.72 16.13
C GLU A 11 -9.05 15.15 14.71
N TRP A 12 -7.85 14.90 14.19
CA TRP A 12 -7.66 14.32 12.86
C TRP A 12 -8.25 12.91 12.74
N LEU A 13 -8.16 12.11 13.80
CA LEU A 13 -8.72 10.74 13.82
C LEU A 13 -10.23 10.68 14.03
N ARG A 14 -10.87 11.77 14.48
CA ARG A 14 -12.31 11.81 14.78
C ARG A 14 -13.19 11.20 13.68
N PRO A 15 -13.06 11.56 12.40
CA PRO A 15 -13.92 10.98 11.35
C PRO A 15 -13.63 9.49 11.10
N PHE A 16 -12.39 9.04 11.27
CA PHE A 16 -12.03 7.61 11.16
C PHE A 16 -12.60 6.78 12.31
N VAL A 17 -12.53 7.31 13.53
CA VAL A 17 -13.10 6.67 14.72
C VAL A 17 -14.61 6.50 14.58
N ALA A 18 -15.30 7.48 13.98
CA ALA A 18 -16.73 7.40 13.71
C ALA A 18 -17.11 6.24 12.77
N THR A 19 -16.21 5.78 11.89
CA THR A 19 -16.49 4.65 10.97
C THR A 19 -16.36 3.27 11.62
N LEU A 20 -15.77 3.16 12.82
CA LEU A 20 -15.46 1.87 13.43
C LEU A 20 -16.67 1.16 14.06
N GLY A 21 -17.78 1.88 14.29
CA GLY A 21 -19.08 1.36 14.73
C GLY A 21 -19.13 0.75 16.15
N ASP A 22 -17.99 0.37 16.73
CA ASP A 22 -17.86 -0.25 18.05
C ASP A 22 -17.10 0.67 19.01
N ARG A 23 -17.68 0.94 20.19
CA ARG A 23 -17.10 1.84 21.21
C ARG A 23 -15.73 1.40 21.73
N ARG A 24 -15.48 0.08 21.84
CA ARG A 24 -14.18 -0.46 22.26
C ARG A 24 -13.14 -0.22 21.17
N ARG A 25 -13.49 -0.42 19.90
CA ARG A 25 -12.61 -0.13 18.75
C ARG A 25 -12.31 1.37 18.63
N ALA A 26 -13.35 2.20 18.81
CA ALA A 26 -13.24 3.65 18.80
C ALA A 26 -12.26 4.16 19.86
N ARG A 27 -12.27 3.58 21.07
CA ARG A 27 -11.33 3.91 22.14
C ARG A 27 -9.89 3.47 21.81
N MET A 28 -9.73 2.30 21.17
CA MET A 28 -8.41 1.74 20.89
C MET A 28 -7.70 2.38 19.69
N CYS A 29 -8.44 2.88 18.71
CA CYS A 29 -7.87 3.38 17.47
C CYS A 29 -6.88 4.55 17.67
N PRO A 30 -7.21 5.65 18.38
CA PRO A 30 -6.27 6.74 18.61
C PRO A 30 -5.00 6.28 19.29
N ALA A 31 -5.16 5.46 20.32
CA ALA A 31 -4.07 4.95 21.13
C ALA A 31 -3.13 4.01 20.33
N CYS A 32 -3.70 3.19 19.44
CA CYS A 32 -2.92 2.37 18.51
C CYS A 32 -2.15 3.21 17.49
N VAL A 33 -2.79 4.23 16.91
CA VAL A 33 -2.16 5.11 15.91
C VAL A 33 -1.05 5.93 16.54
N GLU A 34 -1.28 6.47 17.74
CA GLU A 34 -0.29 7.22 18.50
C GLU A 34 0.98 6.39 18.73
N GLU A 35 0.86 5.13 19.15
CA GLU A 35 2.02 4.26 19.33
C GLU A 35 2.74 3.89 18.01
N LEU A 36 2.00 3.81 16.91
CA LEU A 36 2.57 3.57 15.58
C LEU A 36 3.41 4.76 15.10
N ILE A 37 2.92 5.99 15.29
CA ILE A 37 3.60 7.22 14.84
C ILE A 37 4.51 7.85 15.91
N GLY A 38 4.44 7.34 17.13
CA GLY A 38 5.19 7.82 18.29
C GLY A 38 6.66 7.40 18.27
N PRO A 39 7.45 7.88 19.25
CA PRO A 39 8.86 7.52 19.37
C PRO A 39 9.01 6.03 19.75
N GLY A 40 9.82 5.29 19.00
CA GLY A 40 10.16 3.90 19.32
C GLY A 40 10.36 3.05 18.06
N ASP A 41 11.52 2.41 17.97
CA ASP A 41 11.95 1.69 16.77
C ASP A 41 11.10 0.45 16.46
N ARG A 42 10.63 -0.23 17.51
CA ARG A 42 9.82 -1.46 17.37
C ARG A 42 8.33 -1.14 17.48
N LYS A 43 7.62 -1.43 16.38
CA LYS A 43 6.17 -1.23 16.19
C LYS A 43 5.36 -2.53 16.28
N SER A 44 5.88 -3.54 16.97
CA SER A 44 5.09 -4.74 17.29
C SER A 44 4.21 -4.49 18.54
N VAL A 45 3.15 -5.28 18.67
CA VAL A 45 2.12 -5.14 19.73
C VAL A 45 2.74 -5.03 21.12
N GLN A 46 3.68 -5.91 21.47
CA GLN A 46 4.28 -5.93 22.81
C GLN A 46 5.09 -4.65 23.14
N PRO A 47 6.08 -4.23 22.33
CA PRO A 47 6.74 -2.94 22.52
C PRO A 47 5.81 -1.73 22.57
N MET A 48 4.75 -1.70 21.75
CA MET A 48 3.75 -0.62 21.80
C MET A 48 2.99 -0.61 23.13
N ALA A 49 2.48 -1.76 23.56
CA ALA A 49 1.77 -1.89 24.83
C ALA A 49 2.64 -1.56 26.06
N MET A 50 3.94 -1.86 26.02
CA MET A 50 4.86 -1.54 27.13
C MET A 50 5.13 -0.03 27.28
N ARG A 51 5.00 0.76 26.21
CA ARG A 51 5.23 2.22 26.26
C ARG A 51 3.97 3.01 26.58
N SER A 52 2.79 2.44 26.31
CA SER A 52 1.54 3.16 26.40
C SER A 52 0.88 3.02 27.78
N PRO A 53 0.81 4.07 28.60
CA PRO A 53 0.11 4.02 29.87
C PRO A 53 -1.41 3.86 29.62
N GLY A 54 -1.97 2.72 30.02
CA GLY A 54 -3.41 2.46 29.95
C GLY A 54 -3.90 1.59 28.78
N ILE A 55 -2.99 1.09 27.92
CA ILE A 55 -3.30 0.07 26.92
C ILE A 55 -2.64 -1.25 27.30
N GLY A 56 -3.46 -2.28 27.56
CA GLY A 56 -2.95 -3.64 27.76
C GLY A 56 -2.53 -4.31 26.45
N TYR A 57 -1.56 -5.23 26.52
CA TYR A 57 -1.16 -6.08 25.38
C TYR A 57 -2.37 -6.75 24.72
N ASP A 58 -3.24 -7.38 25.51
CA ASP A 58 -4.40 -8.11 25.00
C ASP A 58 -5.40 -7.20 24.30
N GLN A 59 -5.56 -5.95 24.78
CA GLN A 59 -6.45 -4.97 24.16
C GLN A 59 -5.93 -4.57 22.78
N LEU A 60 -4.63 -4.27 22.66
CA LEU A 60 -4.00 -3.92 21.40
C LEU A 60 -3.96 -5.12 20.43
N HIS A 61 -3.63 -6.30 20.94
CA HIS A 61 -3.63 -7.54 20.16
C HIS A 61 -5.04 -7.86 19.61
N HIS A 62 -6.08 -7.72 20.45
CA HIS A 62 -7.46 -7.95 20.03
C HIS A 62 -7.93 -6.93 18.99
N PHE A 63 -7.58 -5.65 19.18
CA PHE A 63 -7.89 -4.57 18.25
C PHE A 63 -7.28 -4.82 16.86
N ILE A 64 -6.02 -5.24 16.79
CA ILE A 64 -5.30 -5.46 15.52
C ILE A 64 -5.64 -6.81 14.88
N GLY A 65 -5.68 -7.89 15.68
CA GLY A 65 -5.62 -9.27 15.17
C GLY A 65 -6.90 -10.09 15.27
N ALA A 66 -7.86 -9.72 16.12
CA ALA A 66 -9.06 -10.53 16.38
C ALA A 66 -10.37 -9.86 15.94
N ALA A 67 -10.38 -8.54 15.83
CA ALA A 67 -11.52 -7.82 15.28
C ALA A 67 -11.54 -7.99 13.75
N LEU A 68 -12.52 -8.71 13.21
CA LEU A 68 -12.97 -8.46 11.84
C LEU A 68 -13.57 -7.05 11.82
N TRP A 69 -12.75 -6.04 11.54
CA TRP A 69 -13.25 -4.71 11.26
C TRP A 69 -13.38 -4.56 9.76
N ALA A 70 -14.58 -4.18 9.31
CA ALA A 70 -14.81 -3.84 7.92
C ALA A 70 -13.91 -2.64 7.59
N SER A 71 -12.88 -2.85 6.78
CA SER A 71 -11.93 -1.80 6.43
C SER A 71 -12.53 -0.78 5.46
N ALA A 72 -13.52 -1.18 4.65
CA ALA A 72 -14.07 -0.36 3.59
C ALA A 72 -14.57 1.04 4.05
N PRO A 73 -15.29 1.21 5.18
CA PRO A 73 -15.62 2.53 5.70
C PRO A 73 -14.39 3.38 6.06
N LEU A 74 -13.37 2.78 6.69
CA LEU A 74 -12.12 3.48 7.04
C LEU A 74 -11.37 3.91 5.79
N GLU A 75 -11.26 3.02 4.80
CA GLU A 75 -10.58 3.29 3.54
C GLU A 75 -11.29 4.35 2.70
N LYS A 76 -12.62 4.38 2.75
CA LYS A 76 -13.42 5.45 2.12
C LYS A 76 -13.13 6.80 2.78
N GLU A 77 -13.08 6.84 4.11
CA GLU A 77 -12.74 8.06 4.84
C GLU A 77 -11.29 8.49 4.56
N LEU A 78 -10.34 7.55 4.48
CA LEU A 78 -8.96 7.83 4.07
C LEU A 78 -8.88 8.47 2.68
N CYS A 79 -9.63 7.92 1.71
CA CYS A 79 -9.71 8.50 0.36
C CYS A 79 -10.31 9.91 0.39
N ARG A 80 -11.33 10.16 1.21
CA ARG A 80 -11.95 11.48 1.35
C ARG A 80 -10.98 12.52 1.93
N GLN A 81 -10.23 12.14 2.96
CA GLN A 81 -9.22 13.01 3.58
C GLN A 81 -8.06 13.32 2.62
N ALA A 82 -7.58 12.29 1.90
CA ALA A 82 -6.57 12.46 0.88
C ALA A 82 -7.05 13.36 -0.27
N ASP A 83 -8.29 13.20 -0.75
CA ASP A 83 -8.87 14.05 -1.78
C ASP A 83 -9.00 15.51 -1.32
N ALA A 84 -9.39 15.74 -0.06
CA ALA A 84 -9.45 17.08 0.51
C ALA A 84 -8.06 17.74 0.57
N LEU A 85 -7.00 16.94 0.80
CA LEU A 85 -5.64 17.43 0.93
C LEU A 85 -4.93 17.67 -0.42
N VAL A 86 -5.06 16.73 -1.35
CA VAL A 86 -4.28 16.71 -2.60
C VAL A 86 -5.11 16.43 -3.86
N GLY A 87 -6.41 16.21 -3.74
CA GLY A 87 -7.28 15.87 -4.87
C GLY A 87 -7.53 17.04 -5.80
N GLY A 88 -7.79 16.75 -7.07
CA GLY A 88 -8.04 17.77 -8.10
C GLY A 88 -7.54 17.36 -9.49
N SER A 89 -7.68 18.26 -10.46
CA SER A 89 -7.23 18.02 -11.85
C SER A 89 -5.72 17.88 -11.99
N ASP A 90 -4.95 18.40 -11.03
CA ASP A 90 -3.49 18.33 -11.03
C ASP A 90 -2.96 17.16 -10.19
N ALA A 91 -3.86 16.38 -9.58
CA ALA A 91 -3.50 15.21 -8.79
C ALA A 91 -3.27 13.98 -9.69
N TRP A 92 -2.37 13.12 -9.25
CA TRP A 92 -2.03 11.85 -9.88
C TRP A 92 -2.42 10.71 -8.96
N LEU A 93 -3.05 9.68 -9.53
CA LEU A 93 -3.18 8.40 -8.86
C LEU A 93 -2.02 7.50 -9.29
N ILE A 94 -1.10 7.24 -8.36
CA ILE A 94 0.13 6.49 -8.59
C ILE A 94 -0.07 5.03 -8.15
N ILE A 95 0.24 4.10 -9.03
CA ILE A 95 0.20 2.65 -8.80
C ILE A 95 1.61 2.07 -8.86
N ASP A 96 2.04 1.40 -7.80
CA ASP A 96 3.38 0.79 -7.74
C ASP A 96 3.39 -0.49 -6.89
N ASP A 97 4.38 -1.33 -7.10
CA ASP A 97 4.64 -2.52 -6.30
C ASP A 97 5.58 -2.22 -5.13
N THR A 98 5.08 -2.40 -3.91
CA THR A 98 5.90 -2.35 -2.70
C THR A 98 6.30 -3.75 -2.26
N ALA A 99 7.60 -4.08 -2.33
CA ALA A 99 8.12 -5.35 -1.83
C ALA A 99 8.57 -5.24 -0.37
N LEU A 100 8.08 -6.13 0.49
CA LEU A 100 8.48 -6.27 1.89
C LEU A 100 9.28 -7.57 2.07
N PRO A 101 10.63 -7.51 2.18
CA PRO A 101 11.45 -8.69 2.41
C PRO A 101 11.04 -9.43 3.68
N LYS A 102 10.97 -10.76 3.60
CA LYS A 102 10.60 -11.61 4.73
C LYS A 102 11.55 -12.80 4.87
N LYS A 103 11.71 -13.25 6.10
CA LYS A 103 12.34 -14.53 6.42
C LYS A 103 11.26 -15.57 6.73
N GLY A 104 11.46 -16.81 6.32
CA GLY A 104 10.52 -17.91 6.55
C GLY A 104 9.35 -17.96 5.55
N ARG A 105 8.36 -18.82 5.85
CA ARG A 105 7.28 -19.21 4.92
C ARG A 105 5.87 -18.93 5.44
N ALA A 106 5.75 -18.39 6.65
CA ALA A 106 4.49 -18.27 7.38
C ALA A 106 3.68 -17.01 7.06
N SER A 107 4.35 -15.90 6.70
CA SER A 107 3.66 -14.65 6.36
C SER A 107 2.82 -14.81 5.09
N VAL A 108 1.54 -14.45 5.15
CA VAL A 108 0.60 -14.56 4.02
C VAL A 108 1.17 -13.92 2.75
N GLY A 109 1.09 -14.59 1.60
CA GLY A 109 1.62 -14.09 0.33
C GLY A 109 3.14 -14.08 0.19
N VAL A 110 3.91 -14.56 1.18
CA VAL A 110 5.37 -14.63 1.07
C VAL A 110 5.82 -15.69 0.08
N ALA A 111 6.63 -15.28 -0.90
CA ALA A 111 7.24 -16.16 -1.88
C ALA A 111 8.50 -15.49 -2.49
N PRO A 112 9.37 -16.24 -3.19
CA PRO A 112 10.40 -15.66 -4.04
C PRO A 112 9.78 -14.81 -5.16
N GLN A 113 10.02 -13.50 -5.12
CA GLN A 113 9.56 -12.51 -6.10
C GLN A 113 10.65 -11.45 -6.30
N TYR A 114 10.59 -10.69 -7.39
CA TYR A 114 11.52 -9.57 -7.59
C TYR A 114 11.23 -8.47 -6.56
N ALA A 115 12.21 -8.15 -5.71
CA ALA A 115 12.11 -7.08 -4.74
C ALA A 115 12.96 -5.90 -5.22
N SER A 116 12.32 -4.87 -5.75
CA SER A 116 12.96 -3.66 -6.29
C SER A 116 13.95 -3.03 -5.31
N ALA A 117 13.57 -2.90 -4.03
CA ALA A 117 14.42 -2.40 -2.96
C ALA A 117 15.72 -3.20 -2.73
N LEU A 118 15.80 -4.45 -3.20
CA LEU A 118 16.98 -5.31 -3.12
C LEU A 118 17.65 -5.53 -4.49
N GLY A 119 17.07 -5.04 -5.58
CA GLY A 119 17.54 -5.23 -6.95
C GLY A 119 17.58 -6.69 -7.41
N LYS A 120 16.88 -7.61 -6.72
CA LYS A 120 16.96 -9.06 -6.99
C LYS A 120 15.70 -9.80 -6.57
N ASN A 121 15.59 -11.04 -7.05
CA ASN A 121 14.63 -12.00 -6.52
C ASN A 121 14.97 -12.33 -5.06
N ALA A 122 13.98 -12.15 -4.19
CA ALA A 122 14.08 -12.42 -2.77
C ALA A 122 12.75 -12.95 -2.25
N ASN A 123 12.80 -13.64 -1.12
CA ASN A 123 11.58 -14.03 -0.42
C ASN A 123 10.94 -12.77 0.18
N CYS A 124 9.79 -12.37 -0.33
CA CYS A 124 9.09 -11.16 0.09
C CYS A 124 7.57 -11.32 -0.04
N GLN A 125 6.85 -10.41 0.62
CA GLN A 125 5.47 -10.08 0.25
C GLN A 125 5.52 -8.92 -0.76
N THR A 126 4.65 -8.93 -1.75
CA THR A 126 4.49 -7.78 -2.65
C THR A 126 3.10 -7.19 -2.45
N LEU A 127 3.02 -5.88 -2.36
CA LEU A 127 1.75 -5.16 -2.25
C LEU A 127 1.59 -4.22 -3.43
N VAL A 128 0.39 -4.19 -4.01
CA VAL A 128 -0.02 -3.14 -4.94
C VAL A 128 -0.38 -1.92 -4.08
N SER A 129 0.41 -0.87 -4.22
CA SER A 129 0.26 0.40 -3.51
C SER A 129 -0.45 1.42 -4.38
N VAL A 130 -1.27 2.25 -3.74
CA VAL A 130 -2.09 3.28 -4.39
C VAL A 130 -1.89 4.57 -3.64
N THR A 131 -1.37 5.57 -4.33
CA THR A 131 -1.02 6.88 -3.74
C THR A 131 -1.69 7.98 -4.54
N LEU A 132 -2.44 8.84 -3.86
CA LEU A 132 -2.93 10.09 -4.44
C LEU A 132 -1.88 11.18 -4.16
N ALA A 133 -1.42 11.88 -5.19
CA ALA A 133 -0.36 12.87 -5.04
C ALA A 133 -0.62 14.12 -5.85
N SER A 134 -0.27 15.28 -5.31
CA SER A 134 -0.20 16.55 -6.05
C SER A 134 1.01 17.35 -5.57
N GLY A 135 1.76 17.95 -6.51
CA GLY A 135 3.05 18.56 -6.21
C GLY A 135 4.00 17.58 -5.52
N GLU A 136 4.54 17.96 -4.37
CA GLU A 136 5.45 17.14 -3.55
C GLU A 136 4.75 16.38 -2.41
N VAL A 137 3.41 16.32 -2.41
CA VAL A 137 2.63 15.72 -1.32
C VAL A 137 2.04 14.37 -1.77
N PRO A 138 2.66 13.23 -1.42
CA PRO A 138 2.08 11.91 -1.64
C PRO A 138 1.25 11.46 -0.43
N VAL A 139 0.03 10.96 -0.67
CA VAL A 139 -0.84 10.36 0.33
C VAL A 139 -1.19 8.94 -0.09
N MET A 140 -0.66 7.94 0.63
CA MET A 140 -0.99 6.55 0.36
C MET A 140 -2.41 6.23 0.85
N ILE A 141 -3.26 5.76 -0.06
CA ILE A 141 -4.70 5.52 0.17
C ILE A 141 -5.13 4.07 -0.06
N GLY A 142 -4.18 3.21 -0.44
CA GLY A 142 -4.44 1.79 -0.66
C GLY A 142 -3.15 0.97 -0.62
N LEU A 143 -3.26 -0.22 -0.04
CA LEU A 143 -2.19 -1.20 -0.03
C LEU A 143 -2.83 -2.60 -0.05
N ARG A 144 -2.65 -3.33 -1.14
CA ARG A 144 -3.26 -4.65 -1.35
C ARG A 144 -2.21 -5.72 -1.51
N LEU A 145 -2.28 -6.75 -0.67
CA LEU A 145 -1.37 -7.87 -0.74
C LEU A 145 -1.63 -8.70 -2.00
N PHE A 146 -0.60 -8.92 -2.80
CA PHE A 146 -0.64 -9.89 -3.89
C PHE A 146 -0.37 -11.30 -3.35
N LEU A 147 -1.26 -12.24 -3.64
CA LEU A 147 -1.05 -13.66 -3.37
C LEU A 147 -0.58 -14.36 -4.65
N PRO A 148 0.67 -14.85 -4.69
CA PRO A 148 1.15 -15.59 -5.85
C PRO A 148 0.45 -16.95 -5.96
N GLU A 149 0.50 -17.57 -7.13
CA GLU A 149 -0.14 -18.88 -7.38
C GLU A 149 0.30 -19.96 -6.38
N SER A 150 1.57 -19.94 -5.94
CA SER A 150 2.09 -20.83 -4.89
C SER A 150 1.41 -20.72 -3.52
N TRP A 151 0.60 -19.68 -3.30
CA TRP A 151 -0.31 -19.54 -2.17
C TRP A 151 -1.73 -19.97 -2.51
N THR A 152 -2.29 -19.46 -3.61
CA THR A 152 -3.70 -19.70 -3.97
C THR A 152 -3.96 -21.15 -4.39
N SER A 153 -2.92 -21.87 -4.81
CA SER A 153 -2.97 -23.32 -5.09
C SER A 153 -2.83 -24.21 -3.84
N ASP A 154 -2.52 -23.66 -2.67
CA ASP A 154 -2.33 -24.41 -1.42
C ASP A 154 -3.40 -24.01 -0.38
N ARG A 155 -4.55 -24.69 -0.44
CA ARG A 155 -5.69 -24.43 0.45
C ARG A 155 -5.34 -24.63 1.92
N ALA A 156 -4.61 -25.71 2.24
CA ALA A 156 -4.22 -26.00 3.62
C ALA A 156 -3.34 -24.88 4.21
N ARG A 157 -2.44 -24.32 3.40
CA ARG A 157 -1.64 -23.16 3.79
C ARG A 157 -2.49 -21.90 3.99
N MET A 158 -3.44 -21.63 3.09
CA MET A 158 -4.36 -20.49 3.21
C MET A 158 -5.24 -20.61 4.47
N ASP A 159 -5.76 -21.80 4.76
CA ASP A 159 -6.59 -22.05 5.94
C ASP A 159 -5.80 -21.84 7.23
N ARG A 160 -4.60 -22.42 7.33
CA ARG A 160 -3.72 -22.24 8.50
C ARG A 160 -3.38 -20.76 8.73
N ALA A 161 -3.17 -20.00 7.66
CA ALA A 161 -2.85 -18.58 7.73
C ALA A 161 -4.09 -17.66 7.80
N LYS A 162 -5.30 -18.24 7.79
CA LYS A 162 -6.59 -17.53 7.85
C LYS A 162 -6.75 -16.49 6.74
N VAL A 163 -6.36 -16.84 5.52
CA VAL A 163 -6.59 -15.97 4.34
C VAL A 163 -8.10 -15.79 4.13
N PRO A 164 -8.61 -14.54 4.04
CA PRO A 164 -10.02 -14.26 3.78
C PRO A 164 -10.49 -14.85 2.45
N ASP A 165 -11.74 -15.32 2.38
CA ASP A 165 -12.26 -16.04 1.21
C ASP A 165 -12.20 -15.22 -0.08
N GLU A 166 -12.49 -13.91 0.01
CA GLU A 166 -12.40 -12.97 -1.10
C GLU A 166 -10.98 -12.81 -1.67
N ALA A 167 -9.96 -13.16 -0.90
CA ALA A 167 -8.56 -13.09 -1.29
C ALA A 167 -7.99 -14.44 -1.76
N ARG A 168 -8.74 -15.54 -1.69
CA ARG A 168 -8.23 -16.90 -2.02
C ARG A 168 -8.12 -17.15 -3.52
N THR A 169 -8.84 -16.38 -4.34
CA THR A 169 -8.76 -16.48 -5.80
C THR A 169 -7.54 -15.73 -6.30
N TYR A 170 -6.77 -16.36 -7.19
CA TYR A 170 -5.62 -15.72 -7.82
C TYR A 170 -6.06 -14.49 -8.62
N ARG A 171 -5.32 -13.40 -8.45
CA ARG A 171 -5.46 -12.16 -9.20
C ARG A 171 -4.07 -11.63 -9.51
N THR A 172 -3.85 -11.26 -10.75
CA THR A 172 -2.65 -10.56 -11.18
C THR A 172 -2.60 -9.17 -10.53
N LYS A 173 -1.40 -8.62 -10.40
CA LYS A 173 -1.22 -7.26 -9.85
C LYS A 173 -1.97 -6.19 -10.65
N PRO A 174 -2.01 -6.21 -12.00
CA PRO A 174 -2.86 -5.31 -12.77
C PRO A 174 -4.36 -5.43 -12.45
N GLU A 175 -4.88 -6.63 -12.24
CA GLU A 175 -6.29 -6.81 -11.84
C GLU A 175 -6.57 -6.25 -10.45
N ILE A 176 -5.62 -6.37 -9.51
CA ILE A 176 -5.69 -5.75 -8.19
C ILE A 176 -5.69 -4.22 -8.33
N ALA A 177 -4.76 -3.67 -9.13
CA ALA A 177 -4.67 -2.24 -9.38
C ALA A 177 -5.95 -1.66 -9.99
N LEU A 178 -6.54 -2.32 -10.99
CA LEU A 178 -7.81 -1.87 -11.60
C LEU A 178 -8.95 -1.83 -10.59
N ALA A 179 -9.07 -2.84 -9.74
CA ALA A 179 -10.10 -2.83 -8.69
C ALA A 179 -9.86 -1.72 -7.65
N GLU A 180 -8.60 -1.42 -7.34
CA GLU A 180 -8.28 -0.31 -6.45
C GLU A 180 -8.56 1.06 -7.09
N ILE A 181 -8.28 1.22 -8.38
CA ILE A 181 -8.66 2.41 -9.14
C ILE A 181 -10.19 2.60 -9.09
N ASP A 182 -10.95 1.53 -9.33
CA ASP A 182 -12.41 1.58 -9.28
C ASP A 182 -12.93 1.89 -7.87
N ARG A 183 -12.31 1.32 -6.83
CA ARG A 183 -12.63 1.61 -5.42
C ARG A 183 -12.39 3.08 -5.08
N VAL A 184 -11.23 3.62 -5.45
CA VAL A 184 -10.84 5.01 -5.16
C VAL A 184 -11.75 6.00 -5.89
N ARG A 185 -12.09 5.72 -7.15
CA ARG A 185 -13.08 6.51 -7.91
C ARG A 185 -14.46 6.46 -7.28
N SER A 186 -14.91 5.27 -6.86
CA SER A 186 -16.21 5.09 -6.19
C SER A 186 -16.26 5.77 -4.83
N ALA A 187 -15.11 5.97 -4.18
CA ALA A 187 -14.98 6.76 -2.96
C ALA A 187 -15.01 8.29 -3.20
N GLY A 188 -14.96 8.74 -4.46
CA GLY A 188 -15.07 10.15 -4.85
C GLY A 188 -13.74 10.89 -4.99
N ALA A 189 -12.60 10.20 -4.97
CA ALA A 189 -11.31 10.86 -5.13
C ALA A 189 -11.14 11.42 -6.55
N ARG A 190 -10.62 12.65 -6.63
CA ARG A 190 -10.42 13.43 -7.85
C ARG A 190 -8.94 13.44 -8.22
N PHE A 191 -8.65 13.05 -9.46
CA PHE A 191 -7.31 13.06 -10.03
C PHE A 191 -7.39 13.29 -11.54
N GLY A 192 -6.38 13.94 -12.10
CA GLY A 192 -6.29 14.26 -13.52
C GLY A 192 -5.67 13.16 -14.38
N GLY A 193 -4.92 12.23 -13.77
CA GLY A 193 -4.23 11.17 -14.48
C GLY A 193 -3.76 10.02 -13.59
N ILE A 194 -3.31 8.95 -14.24
CA ILE A 194 -2.72 7.78 -13.59
C ILE A 194 -1.24 7.66 -13.98
N LEU A 195 -0.40 7.43 -12.98
CA LEU A 195 0.98 6.98 -13.17
C LEU A 195 1.10 5.55 -12.65
N ALA A 196 1.76 4.67 -13.39
CA ALA A 196 1.99 3.30 -12.95
C ALA A 196 3.43 2.88 -13.24
N ASP A 197 3.98 1.99 -12.41
CA ASP A 197 5.28 1.37 -12.68
C ASP A 197 5.30 0.69 -14.06
N ALA A 198 6.48 0.63 -14.68
CA ALA A 198 6.67 0.10 -16.02
C ALA A 198 6.13 -1.34 -16.18
N GLY A 199 6.17 -2.15 -15.11
CA GLY A 199 5.60 -3.50 -15.11
C GLY A 199 4.10 -3.53 -15.45
N TYR A 200 3.34 -2.52 -15.04
CA TYR A 200 1.92 -2.39 -15.37
C TYR A 200 1.71 -1.95 -16.82
N GLY A 201 2.56 -1.07 -17.35
CA GLY A 201 2.49 -0.58 -18.72
C GLY A 201 2.67 -1.67 -19.79
N LEU A 202 3.38 -2.74 -19.46
CA LEU A 202 3.55 -3.90 -20.34
C LEU A 202 2.26 -4.72 -20.52
N SER A 203 1.29 -4.59 -19.62
CA SER A 203 0.01 -5.30 -19.71
C SER A 203 -0.94 -4.60 -20.69
N GLY A 204 -1.16 -5.22 -21.85
CA GLY A 204 -2.17 -4.77 -22.83
C GLY A 204 -3.58 -4.63 -22.22
N PRO A 205 -4.10 -5.65 -21.51
CA PRO A 205 -5.40 -5.58 -20.84
C PRO A 205 -5.50 -4.44 -19.83
N PHE A 206 -4.43 -4.15 -19.08
CA PHE A 206 -4.41 -3.04 -18.12
C PHE A 206 -4.56 -1.70 -18.83
N ARG A 207 -3.75 -1.45 -19.87
CA ARG A 207 -3.83 -0.22 -20.66
C ARG A 207 -5.20 -0.05 -21.30
N GLN A 208 -5.77 -1.11 -21.87
CA GLN A 208 -7.11 -1.08 -22.44
C GLN A 208 -8.16 -0.71 -21.39
N ALA A 209 -8.11 -1.35 -20.21
CA ALA A 209 -9.03 -1.07 -19.11
C ALA A 209 -8.93 0.38 -18.60
N LEU A 210 -7.75 1.01 -18.63
CA LEU A 210 -7.58 2.44 -18.34
C LEU A 210 -8.19 3.33 -19.42
N THR A 211 -8.02 2.99 -20.71
CA THR A 211 -8.62 3.70 -21.84
C THR A 211 -10.15 3.69 -21.72
N GLU A 212 -10.75 2.54 -21.47
CA GLU A 212 -12.20 2.37 -21.32
C GLU A 212 -12.77 3.19 -20.15
N ARG A 213 -11.95 3.47 -19.14
CA ARG A 213 -12.30 4.31 -17.99
C ARG A 213 -12.11 5.80 -18.25
N GLY A 214 -11.57 6.20 -19.40
CA GLY A 214 -11.20 7.58 -19.73
C GLY A 214 -9.99 8.09 -18.94
N LEU A 215 -9.14 7.20 -18.43
CA LEU A 215 -8.01 7.53 -17.56
C LEU A 215 -6.67 7.58 -18.30
N MET A 216 -6.69 7.34 -19.61
CA MET A 216 -5.56 7.57 -20.51
C MET A 216 -5.59 9.03 -20.98
N GLY A 217 -5.27 9.96 -20.07
CA GLY A 217 -5.30 11.40 -20.35
C GLY A 217 -4.46 12.19 -19.36
N ARG A 218 -3.54 13.02 -19.90
CA ARG A 218 -2.38 13.67 -19.25
C ARG A 218 -1.40 12.68 -18.62
N GLY A 219 -0.28 12.47 -19.30
CA GLY A 219 0.97 11.90 -18.77
C GLY A 219 0.95 10.48 -18.23
N HIS A 220 0.31 9.54 -18.93
CA HIS A 220 0.84 8.17 -18.97
C HIS A 220 2.19 8.20 -19.71
N ARG A 221 3.21 8.83 -19.12
CA ARG A 221 4.60 8.53 -19.44
C ARG A 221 4.92 7.33 -18.58
N SER A 222 4.84 6.15 -19.18
CA SER A 222 5.63 5.05 -18.65
C SER A 222 7.07 5.57 -18.49
N GLN A 223 7.77 5.24 -17.41
CA GLN A 223 9.21 5.52 -17.35
C GLN A 223 9.97 4.92 -18.56
N ALA A 224 9.35 3.96 -19.27
CA ALA A 224 9.88 3.42 -20.52
C ALA A 224 9.88 4.41 -21.70
N GLU A 225 8.94 5.37 -21.79
CA GLU A 225 8.96 6.38 -22.87
C GLU A 225 9.94 7.54 -22.60
N GLY A 226 10.38 7.72 -21.36
CA GLY A 226 11.49 8.63 -21.03
C GLY A 226 12.87 8.05 -21.37
N LEU A 227 12.97 6.73 -21.60
CA LEU A 227 14.23 6.02 -21.83
C LEU A 227 14.39 5.45 -23.25
N LEU A 228 13.35 5.50 -24.09
CA LEU A 228 13.40 5.01 -25.47
C LEU A 228 13.63 6.11 -26.52
N GLY A 229 13.95 7.35 -26.11
CA GLY A 229 14.17 8.48 -27.02
C GLY A 229 15.51 9.20 -26.88
N GLN A 230 16.42 8.74 -26.02
CA GLN A 230 17.76 9.32 -25.87
C GLN A 230 18.78 8.21 -26.08
N PRO A 231 19.70 8.31 -27.07
CA PRO A 231 20.80 7.36 -27.17
C PRO A 231 21.57 7.41 -25.85
N TYR A 232 21.81 6.23 -25.27
CA TYR A 232 22.68 6.07 -24.12
C TYR A 232 24.01 6.78 -24.43
N PRO A 233 24.48 7.74 -23.63
CA PRO A 233 25.81 8.30 -23.85
C PRO A 233 26.81 7.15 -23.69
N ASP A 234 27.69 7.00 -24.68
CA ASP A 234 28.75 5.99 -24.69
C ASP A 234 29.48 5.99 -23.34
N LEU A 235 29.39 4.87 -22.62
CA LEU A 235 30.15 4.66 -21.40
C LEU A 235 31.64 4.56 -21.79
N PRO A 236 32.53 5.39 -21.23
CA PRO A 236 33.96 5.30 -21.52
C PRO A 236 34.50 3.93 -21.10
N GLY A 237 35.11 3.25 -22.07
CA GLY A 237 35.56 1.87 -21.96
C GLY A 237 36.41 1.60 -20.72
N ARG A 238 35.99 0.62 -19.91
CA ARG A 238 36.87 -0.01 -18.92
C ARG A 238 37.94 -0.80 -19.68
N ARG A 239 39.14 -0.24 -19.78
CA ARG A 239 40.35 -1.00 -20.07
C ARG A 239 40.51 -2.06 -18.97
N ALA A 240 40.49 -3.33 -19.36
CA ALA A 240 40.95 -4.42 -18.51
C ALA A 240 42.44 -4.19 -18.20
N ARG A 241 42.78 -4.06 -16.91
CA ARG A 241 44.15 -4.31 -16.45
C ARG A 241 44.28 -5.82 -16.28
N ALA A 242 45.01 -6.43 -17.21
CA ALA A 242 45.69 -7.68 -16.94
C ALA A 242 46.84 -7.39 -15.96
N THR A 243 46.93 -8.18 -14.90
CA THR A 243 48.19 -8.39 -14.18
C THR A 243 48.48 -9.89 -14.23
N ALA A 244 49.73 -10.16 -14.61
CA ALA A 244 50.36 -11.45 -14.82
C ALA A 244 50.38 -12.34 -13.57
#